data_AF-A0A3D3CXX8-F1
#
_entry.id   AF-A0A3D3CXX8-F1
#
_cell.length_a   1.000
_cell.length_b   1.000
_cell.length_c   1.000
_cell.angle_alpha   90.00
_cell.angle_beta   90.00
_cell.angle_gamma   90.00
#
_symmetry.space_group_name_H-M   'P 1'
#
loop_
_entity.id
_entity.type
_entity.pdbx_description
1 polymer ?
#
loop_
_entity_poly.entity_id
_entity_poly.type
_entity_poly.pdbx_seq_one_letter_code
_entity_poly.pdbx_strand_id
1 'polypeptide(L)'
;MKIRFIRLSLLATVIALAVSTVQAQAPASRKKSKRSTVKKKTNTNKNSAANTAVVPPKDTTAKPVQEFVADIKLDTPRKSLRNDASIELNLVKDRTPLAYEHIREDDAVYRQRVWRELDVHEKMNLPFVYKASEDNGNQRFISILLNLIHSGDVTAFDATIDDRFTTPMTFRQIAESMVGKPKTIQIPDMTNDPDGSKGLTKDTVIQEEFNPDQVERYEIKEEWVFDKESSRMYVRILGIAPEKTIYNADGSFRAVLPIFWVYYPDLRPFLAKYEAYNGKNYGSRMSWEELFESRMFSSRVIKSTIDNPGDNYISAYIKDPILGLLEGDDIKEKIFNYEQDLWSY
;
A
#
# COMPACT_ATOMS: atom_id res chain seq x y z
N MET A 1 -27.16 -0.51 54.00
CA MET A 1 -28.27 -1.38 53.54
C MET A 1 -28.69 -1.19 52.06
N LYS A 2 -28.05 -0.34 51.24
CA LYS A 2 -28.50 -0.07 49.85
C LYS A 2 -27.73 -0.81 48.73
N ILE A 3 -26.59 -1.45 49.03
CA ILE A 3 -25.74 -2.11 48.02
C ILE A 3 -26.10 -3.59 47.79
N ARG A 4 -26.77 -4.24 48.76
CA ARG A 4 -27.18 -5.66 48.63
C ARG A 4 -28.43 -5.85 47.77
N PHE A 5 -29.33 -4.85 47.70
CA PHE A 5 -30.52 -4.91 46.87
C PHE A 5 -30.23 -4.79 45.37
N ILE A 6 -29.21 -4.03 44.98
CA ILE A 6 -28.82 -3.85 43.57
C ILE A 6 -28.19 -5.13 42.99
N ARG A 7 -27.48 -5.91 43.82
CA ARG A 7 -26.93 -7.21 43.40
C ARG A 7 -28.00 -8.30 43.24
N LEU A 8 -29.08 -8.23 44.03
CA LEU A 8 -30.21 -9.16 43.91
C LEU A 8 -31.11 -8.84 42.70
N SER A 9 -31.27 -7.55 42.35
CA SER A 9 -32.02 -7.17 41.14
C SER A 9 -31.29 -7.53 39.85
N LEU A 10 -29.95 -7.52 39.85
CA LEU A 10 -29.13 -7.87 38.68
C LEU A 10 -29.01 -9.39 38.48
N LEU A 11 -29.21 -10.19 39.53
CA LEU A 11 -29.28 -11.66 39.43
C LEU A 11 -30.65 -12.12 38.92
N ALA A 12 -31.73 -11.39 39.24
CA ALA A 12 -33.08 -11.70 38.78
C ALA A 12 -33.28 -11.42 37.27
N THR A 13 -32.57 -10.44 36.70
CA THR A 13 -32.61 -10.15 35.26
C THR A 13 -31.82 -11.14 34.42
N VAL A 14 -30.79 -11.79 34.99
CA VAL A 14 -30.00 -12.83 34.29
C VAL A 14 -30.76 -14.17 34.20
N ILE A 15 -31.66 -14.47 35.15
CA ILE A 15 -32.49 -15.69 35.11
C ILE A 15 -33.68 -15.54 34.13
N ALA A 16 -34.15 -14.32 33.86
CA ALA A 16 -35.26 -14.06 32.94
C ALA A 16 -34.87 -14.13 31.44
N LEU A 17 -33.58 -14.10 31.10
CA LEU A 17 -33.07 -14.18 29.72
C LEU A 17 -32.68 -15.60 29.28
N ALA A 18 -32.79 -16.60 30.16
CA ALA A 18 -32.42 -17.99 29.88
C ALA A 18 -33.59 -18.91 29.47
N VAL A 19 -34.79 -18.37 29.19
CA VAL A 19 -35.96 -19.17 28.79
C VAL A 19 -36.53 -18.65 27.46
N SER A 20 -35.81 -18.89 26.37
CA SER A 20 -36.35 -18.78 25.01
C SER A 20 -35.50 -19.51 23.97
N THR A 21 -35.24 -20.81 24.16
CA THR A 21 -34.92 -21.72 23.03
C THR A 21 -35.57 -23.08 23.25
N VAL A 22 -36.80 -23.24 22.76
CA VAL A 22 -37.40 -24.54 22.50
C VAL A 22 -37.92 -24.52 21.07
N GLN A 23 -37.13 -25.05 20.13
CA GLN A 23 -37.61 -25.42 18.80
C GLN A 23 -37.27 -26.90 18.59
N ALA A 24 -38.31 -27.73 18.69
CA ALA A 24 -38.23 -29.17 18.56
C ALA A 24 -37.92 -29.60 17.12
N GLN A 25 -37.07 -30.62 17.00
CA GLN A 25 -36.82 -31.38 15.77
C GLN A 25 -38.05 -32.22 15.41
N ALA A 26 -38.44 -32.21 14.12
CA ALA A 26 -39.31 -33.21 13.52
C ALA A 26 -38.81 -33.58 12.11
N PRO A 27 -38.99 -34.84 11.66
CA PRO A 27 -38.13 -35.46 10.66
C PRO A 27 -38.57 -35.23 9.20
N ALA A 28 -37.58 -35.30 8.30
CA ALA A 28 -37.75 -35.22 6.86
C ALA A 28 -38.59 -36.38 6.30
N SER A 29 -39.70 -36.05 5.63
CA SER A 29 -40.49 -37.03 4.86
C SER A 29 -39.99 -37.14 3.42
N ARG A 30 -39.71 -38.38 3.03
CA ARG A 30 -39.13 -38.83 1.77
C ARG A 30 -40.23 -38.95 0.71
N LYS A 31 -40.31 -38.03 -0.27
CA LYS A 31 -41.23 -38.17 -1.41
C LYS A 31 -40.69 -39.16 -2.45
N LYS A 32 -41.36 -40.32 -2.56
CA LYS A 32 -41.21 -41.29 -3.66
C LYS A 32 -41.82 -40.70 -4.95
N SER A 33 -41.01 -40.55 -5.99
CA SER A 33 -41.49 -40.32 -7.36
C SER A 33 -41.91 -41.66 -7.98
N LYS A 34 -43.18 -41.75 -8.40
CA LYS A 34 -43.76 -42.89 -9.13
C LYS A 34 -43.35 -42.80 -10.60
N ARG A 35 -42.65 -43.84 -11.05
CA ARG A 35 -42.45 -44.24 -12.45
C ARG A 35 -43.80 -44.52 -13.09
N SER A 36 -44.12 -43.84 -14.20
CA SER A 36 -45.15 -44.30 -15.13
C SER A 36 -44.56 -44.40 -16.53
N THR A 37 -44.65 -45.62 -17.06
CA THR A 37 -44.25 -46.08 -18.38
C THR A 37 -45.30 -45.72 -19.41
N VAL A 38 -44.94 -45.04 -20.50
CA VAL A 38 -45.73 -45.01 -21.73
C VAL A 38 -44.86 -45.37 -22.92
N LYS A 39 -45.44 -46.23 -23.75
CA LYS A 39 -44.83 -47.05 -24.80
C LYS A 39 -44.38 -46.23 -26.01
N LYS A 40 -43.23 -46.67 -26.53
CA LYS A 40 -42.68 -46.40 -27.86
C LYS A 40 -43.67 -46.88 -28.94
N LYS A 41 -44.02 -46.02 -29.91
CA LYS A 41 -44.51 -46.44 -31.23
C LYS A 41 -43.55 -45.92 -32.29
N THR A 42 -42.90 -46.89 -32.90
CA THR A 42 -42.11 -46.81 -34.13
C THR A 42 -43.05 -46.45 -35.29
N ASN A 43 -42.66 -45.49 -36.13
CA ASN A 43 -43.04 -45.49 -37.53
C ASN A 43 -41.85 -44.99 -38.36
N THR A 44 -41.33 -45.93 -39.14
CA THR A 44 -40.37 -45.81 -40.22
C THR A 44 -40.97 -45.02 -41.38
N ASN A 45 -40.21 -44.10 -41.95
CA ASN A 45 -40.22 -43.86 -43.40
C ASN A 45 -38.86 -43.26 -43.84
N LYS A 46 -38.19 -43.98 -44.74
CA LYS A 46 -37.05 -43.50 -45.52
C LYS A 46 -37.60 -42.68 -46.69
N ASN A 47 -37.01 -41.53 -46.99
CA ASN A 47 -36.28 -41.31 -48.24
C ASN A 47 -35.88 -39.85 -48.47
N SER A 48 -34.76 -39.75 -49.20
CA SER A 48 -34.34 -38.66 -50.08
C SER A 48 -33.54 -37.51 -49.47
N ALA A 49 -32.24 -37.59 -49.78
CA ALA A 49 -31.26 -36.53 -49.65
C ALA A 49 -31.66 -35.29 -50.44
N ALA A 50 -31.51 -34.13 -49.80
CA ALA A 50 -31.30 -32.84 -50.45
C ALA A 50 -30.36 -32.04 -49.55
N ASN A 51 -29.21 -31.67 -50.11
CA ASN A 51 -28.23 -30.79 -49.49
C ASN A 51 -28.84 -29.42 -49.25
N THR A 52 -28.84 -28.98 -48.00
CA THR A 52 -28.98 -27.56 -47.65
C THR A 52 -27.97 -27.23 -46.57
N ALA A 53 -27.13 -26.25 -46.87
CA ALA A 53 -26.01 -25.80 -46.05
C ALA A 53 -26.45 -25.44 -44.62
N VAL A 54 -25.88 -26.13 -43.63
CA VAL A 54 -25.99 -25.77 -42.22
C VAL A 54 -24.87 -24.81 -41.90
N VAL A 55 -25.26 -23.54 -41.67
CA VAL A 55 -24.45 -22.51 -41.01
C VAL A 55 -23.90 -23.08 -39.71
N PRO A 56 -22.60 -22.98 -39.40
CA PRO A 56 -22.07 -23.49 -38.15
C PRO A 56 -22.76 -22.76 -36.97
N PRO A 57 -23.05 -23.46 -35.86
CA PRO A 57 -23.64 -22.83 -34.69
C PRO A 57 -22.73 -21.68 -34.26
N LYS A 58 -23.30 -20.47 -34.14
CA LYS A 58 -22.62 -19.37 -33.46
C LYS A 58 -22.27 -19.86 -32.07
N ASP A 59 -21.00 -20.13 -31.85
CA ASP A 59 -20.40 -20.09 -30.52
C ASP A 59 -20.82 -18.74 -29.93
N THR A 60 -21.76 -18.77 -28.98
CA THR A 60 -21.86 -17.73 -27.99
C THR A 60 -20.58 -17.81 -27.17
N THR A 61 -19.51 -17.27 -27.73
CA THR A 61 -18.35 -16.81 -26.97
C THR A 61 -18.93 -15.96 -25.85
N ALA A 62 -18.84 -16.48 -24.63
CA ALA A 62 -19.00 -15.68 -23.44
C ALA A 62 -18.19 -14.41 -23.68
N LYS A 63 -18.87 -13.26 -23.63
CA LYS A 63 -18.16 -11.97 -23.60
C LYS A 63 -17.09 -12.13 -22.53
N PRO A 64 -15.82 -11.81 -22.81
CA PRO A 64 -14.80 -11.86 -21.77
C PRO A 64 -15.35 -11.02 -20.63
N VAL A 65 -15.41 -11.61 -19.44
CA VAL A 65 -15.67 -10.88 -18.21
C VAL A 65 -14.68 -9.72 -18.25
N GLN A 66 -15.17 -8.49 -18.39
CA GLN A 66 -14.32 -7.33 -18.27
C GLN A 66 -13.77 -7.40 -16.86
N GLU A 67 -12.51 -7.83 -16.73
CA GLU A 67 -11.81 -7.69 -15.48
C GLU A 67 -11.77 -6.20 -15.21
N PHE A 68 -12.51 -5.77 -14.20
CA PHE A 68 -12.41 -4.42 -13.71
C PHE A 68 -11.01 -4.27 -13.14
N VAL A 69 -10.20 -3.49 -13.83
CA VAL A 69 -8.82 -3.22 -13.48
C VAL A 69 -8.84 -2.17 -12.39
N ALA A 70 -8.20 -2.44 -11.25
CA ALA A 70 -7.99 -1.38 -10.27
C ALA A 70 -7.08 -0.33 -10.90
N ASP A 71 -7.59 0.88 -11.04
CA ASP A 71 -6.84 2.02 -11.54
C ASP A 71 -6.85 3.13 -10.50
N ILE A 72 -5.70 3.79 -10.31
CA ILE A 72 -5.61 4.98 -9.47
C ILE A 72 -5.73 6.18 -10.41
N LYS A 73 -6.79 6.97 -10.23
CA LYS A 73 -6.92 8.26 -10.91
C LYS A 73 -5.92 9.25 -10.31
N LEU A 74 -4.73 9.32 -10.91
CA LEU A 74 -3.75 10.35 -10.59
C LEU A 74 -4.18 11.69 -11.22
N ASP A 75 -4.06 12.78 -10.48
CA ASP A 75 -4.31 14.11 -11.04
C ASP A 75 -3.21 14.43 -12.07
N THR A 76 -3.61 14.77 -13.29
CA THR A 76 -2.66 15.10 -14.35
C THR A 76 -2.06 16.48 -14.05
N PRO A 77 -0.72 16.62 -13.90
CA PRO A 77 -0.09 17.89 -13.58
C PRO A 77 -0.51 19.00 -14.55
N ARG A 78 -1.10 20.07 -14.02
CA ARG A 78 -1.51 21.25 -14.80
C ARG A 78 -0.46 22.34 -14.65
N LYS A 79 0.62 22.23 -15.42
CA LYS A 79 1.71 23.23 -15.43
C LYS A 79 1.19 24.61 -15.82
N SER A 80 1.56 25.64 -15.06
CA SER A 80 1.25 27.02 -15.41
C SER A 80 1.94 27.44 -16.70
N LEU A 81 1.20 28.11 -17.59
CA LEU A 81 1.74 28.68 -18.83
C LEU A 81 2.41 30.05 -18.60
N ARG A 82 2.27 30.62 -17.41
CA ARG A 82 2.85 31.91 -17.02
C ARG A 82 3.71 31.73 -15.77
N ASN A 83 4.70 32.59 -15.58
CA ASN A 83 5.44 32.59 -14.33
C ASN A 83 4.51 33.05 -13.19
N ASP A 84 4.26 32.16 -12.23
CA ASP A 84 3.44 32.46 -11.04
C ASP A 84 4.25 33.21 -9.97
N ALA A 85 5.58 33.06 -9.99
CA ALA A 85 6.49 33.73 -9.07
C ALA A 85 6.99 35.06 -9.63
N SER A 86 7.42 35.97 -8.74
CA SER A 86 8.10 37.22 -9.12
C SER A 86 9.49 37.00 -9.73
N ILE A 87 10.01 35.77 -9.63
CA ILE A 87 11.31 35.33 -10.13
C ILE A 87 11.13 34.05 -10.95
N GLU A 88 12.04 33.74 -11.86
CA GLU A 88 12.03 32.47 -12.59
C GLU A 88 12.63 31.34 -11.75
N LEU A 89 11.88 30.25 -11.54
CA LEU A 89 12.30 29.09 -10.76
C LEU A 89 12.90 27.99 -11.64
N ASN A 90 13.89 28.32 -12.48
CA ASN A 90 14.54 27.35 -13.37
C ASN A 90 15.65 26.55 -12.67
N LEU A 91 16.21 27.10 -11.58
CA LEU A 91 17.38 26.56 -10.89
C LEU A 91 17.18 25.15 -10.32
N VAL A 92 15.94 24.77 -9.99
CA VAL A 92 15.62 23.42 -9.47
C VAL A 92 15.37 22.42 -10.60
N LYS A 93 14.80 22.86 -11.72
CA LYS A 93 14.41 21.98 -12.84
C LYS A 93 15.61 21.32 -13.52
N ASP A 94 16.74 22.03 -13.53
CA ASP A 94 17.98 21.58 -14.17
C ASP A 94 18.98 20.96 -13.17
N ARG A 95 18.56 20.70 -11.92
CA ARG A 95 19.44 20.06 -10.92
C ARG A 95 19.76 18.64 -11.33
N THR A 96 21.03 18.30 -11.21
CA THR A 96 21.53 16.93 -11.32
C THR A 96 22.18 16.56 -9.99
N PRO A 97 21.81 15.42 -9.38
CA PRO A 97 22.37 15.02 -8.11
C PRO A 97 23.85 14.67 -8.28
N LEU A 98 24.63 14.92 -7.24
CA LEU A 98 26.04 14.53 -7.21
C LEU A 98 26.15 13.00 -7.18
N ALA A 99 27.03 12.45 -8.02
CA ALA A 99 27.30 11.02 -7.97
C ALA A 99 27.84 10.64 -6.59
N TYR A 100 27.44 9.47 -6.08
CA TYR A 100 28.00 8.96 -4.84
C TYR A 100 29.49 8.66 -5.02
N GLU A 101 30.22 8.83 -3.92
CA GLU A 101 31.60 8.39 -3.85
C GLU A 101 31.68 6.88 -4.06
N HIS A 102 32.66 6.43 -4.83
CA HIS A 102 32.87 5.01 -5.04
C HIS A 102 33.72 4.44 -3.89
N ILE A 103 33.08 3.76 -2.94
CA ILE A 103 33.76 3.03 -1.87
C ILE A 103 34.12 1.64 -2.42
N ARG A 104 35.39 1.26 -2.33
CA ARG A 104 35.84 -0.09 -2.70
C ARG A 104 35.41 -1.09 -1.63
N GLU A 105 35.16 -2.33 -2.01
CA GLU A 105 34.76 -3.39 -1.09
C GLU A 105 35.78 -3.56 0.06
N ASP A 106 37.06 -3.50 -0.27
CA ASP A 106 38.20 -3.63 0.63
C ASP A 106 38.27 -2.49 1.67
N ASP A 107 37.73 -1.32 1.32
CA ASP A 107 37.78 -0.11 2.15
C ASP A 107 36.55 0.02 3.07
N ALA A 108 35.46 -0.68 2.73
CA ALA A 108 34.23 -0.76 3.53
C ALA A 108 34.39 -1.73 4.72
N VAL A 109 35.16 -1.32 5.73
CA VAL A 109 35.50 -2.16 6.92
C VAL A 109 34.28 -2.50 7.76
N TYR A 110 33.30 -1.59 7.84
CA TYR A 110 32.04 -1.83 8.53
C TYR A 110 30.88 -1.51 7.61
N ARG A 111 29.90 -2.41 7.58
CA ARG A 111 28.67 -2.28 6.80
C ARG A 111 27.50 -2.79 7.61
N GLN A 112 26.48 -1.96 7.70
CA GLN A 112 25.32 -2.26 8.53
C GLN A 112 24.06 -1.79 7.83
N ARG A 113 23.07 -2.67 7.68
CA ARG A 113 21.78 -2.30 7.09
C ARG A 113 20.76 -2.03 8.18
N VAL A 114 20.04 -0.93 8.01
CA VAL A 114 19.05 -0.43 8.97
C VAL A 114 17.78 -0.09 8.21
N TRP A 115 16.65 -0.54 8.73
CA TRP A 115 15.33 -0.14 8.25
C TRP A 115 14.75 0.81 9.26
N ARG A 116 14.34 1.96 8.77
CA ARG A 116 13.79 3.04 9.56
C ARG A 116 12.35 3.30 9.16
N GLU A 117 11.49 3.51 10.14
CA GLU A 117 10.14 4.00 9.90
C GLU A 117 10.12 5.52 10.11
N LEU A 118 9.59 6.22 9.12
CA LEU A 118 9.35 7.66 9.10
C LEU A 118 7.85 7.89 9.22
N ASP A 119 7.41 8.51 10.31
CA ASP A 119 6.01 8.88 10.52
C ASP A 119 5.76 10.33 10.05
N VAL A 120 4.80 10.53 9.15
CA VAL A 120 4.49 11.86 8.59
C VAL A 120 3.86 12.84 9.59
N HIS A 121 3.36 12.32 10.73
CA HIS A 121 2.78 13.15 11.79
C HIS A 121 3.85 13.87 12.62
N GLU A 122 5.11 13.49 12.50
CA GLU A 122 6.20 14.19 13.16
C GLU A 122 6.46 15.57 12.53
N LYS A 123 6.79 16.56 13.37
CA LYS A 123 6.95 17.95 12.92
C LYS A 123 8.01 18.12 11.83
N MET A 124 9.10 17.34 11.88
CA MET A 124 10.15 17.37 10.84
C MET A 124 9.67 16.77 9.51
N ASN A 125 8.67 15.90 9.53
CA ASN A 125 8.20 15.13 8.38
C ASN A 125 6.94 15.72 7.74
N LEU A 126 6.46 16.87 8.21
CA LEU A 126 5.35 17.60 7.60
C LEU A 126 5.50 17.87 6.09
N PRO A 127 6.72 18.05 5.51
CA PRO A 127 6.86 18.19 4.06
C PRO A 127 6.28 17.02 3.25
N PHE A 128 6.24 15.79 3.81
CA PHE A 128 5.73 14.59 3.12
C PHE A 128 4.22 14.63 2.83
N VAL A 129 3.47 15.38 3.63
CA VAL A 129 2.01 15.54 3.55
C VAL A 129 1.60 16.89 2.95
N TYR A 130 2.53 17.64 2.36
CA TYR A 130 2.23 18.95 1.79
C TYR A 130 1.17 18.86 0.67
N LYS A 131 -0.05 19.35 0.96
CA LYS A 131 -1.24 19.17 0.12
C LYS A 131 -1.34 20.14 -1.06
N ALA A 132 -0.36 21.03 -1.24
CA ALA A 132 -0.43 21.98 -2.35
C ALA A 132 -0.25 21.28 -3.70
N SER A 133 -0.80 21.92 -4.72
CA SER A 133 -0.63 21.52 -6.11
C SER A 133 0.13 22.62 -6.83
N GLU A 134 1.21 22.25 -7.51
CA GLU A 134 2.07 23.17 -8.24
C GLU A 134 2.21 22.70 -9.69
N ASP A 135 3.17 23.26 -10.43
CA ASP A 135 3.43 22.92 -11.83
C ASP A 135 3.62 21.42 -12.06
N ASN A 136 4.20 20.72 -11.07
CA ASN A 136 4.47 19.28 -11.12
C ASN A 136 3.32 18.44 -10.54
N GLY A 137 2.16 19.05 -10.30
CA GLY A 137 0.98 18.41 -9.71
C GLY A 137 1.00 18.43 -8.19
N ASN A 138 0.36 17.44 -7.59
CA ASN A 138 0.25 17.26 -6.14
C ASN A 138 1.64 17.03 -5.50
N GLN A 139 2.02 17.89 -4.56
CA GLN A 139 3.37 17.91 -3.96
C GLN A 139 3.58 16.89 -2.83
N ARG A 140 2.56 16.11 -2.48
CA ARG A 140 2.72 15.00 -1.53
C ARG A 140 3.72 13.99 -2.08
N PHE A 141 4.59 13.48 -1.20
CA PHE A 141 5.66 12.58 -1.62
C PHE A 141 5.13 11.30 -2.30
N ILE A 142 4.07 10.69 -1.75
CA ILE A 142 3.42 9.53 -2.38
C ILE A 142 2.89 9.81 -3.78
N SER A 143 2.30 10.99 -4.01
CA SER A 143 1.78 11.37 -5.33
C SER A 143 2.90 11.50 -6.35
N ILE A 144 4.05 12.05 -5.94
CA ILE A 144 5.26 12.15 -6.77
C ILE A 144 5.74 10.74 -7.15
N LEU A 145 5.87 9.83 -6.17
CA LEU A 145 6.29 8.44 -6.43
C LEU A 145 5.35 7.73 -7.40
N LEU A 146 4.04 7.83 -7.18
CA LEU A 146 3.05 7.19 -8.06
C LEU A 146 3.07 7.76 -9.47
N ASN A 147 3.28 9.07 -9.64
CA ASN A 147 3.42 9.69 -10.95
C ASN A 147 4.66 9.18 -11.70
N LEU A 148 5.80 9.03 -11.02
CA LEU A 148 7.05 8.50 -11.60
C LEU A 148 6.94 7.02 -11.97
N ILE A 149 6.19 6.24 -11.19
CA ILE A 149 5.93 4.83 -11.51
C ILE A 149 4.95 4.72 -12.67
N HIS A 150 3.91 5.57 -12.70
CA HIS A 150 2.92 5.60 -13.78
C HIS A 150 3.53 6.06 -15.12
N SER A 151 4.46 7.02 -15.11
CA SER A 151 5.19 7.43 -16.31
C SER A 151 6.15 6.35 -16.82
N GLY A 152 6.52 5.39 -15.96
CA GLY A 152 7.50 4.33 -16.27
C GLY A 152 8.95 4.78 -16.09
N ASP A 153 9.18 5.96 -15.50
CA ASP A 153 10.52 6.49 -15.21
C ASP A 153 11.22 5.69 -14.11
N VAL A 154 10.42 5.14 -13.18
CA VAL A 154 10.92 4.43 -11.99
C VAL A 154 10.22 3.08 -11.87
N THR A 155 10.99 2.05 -11.54
CA THR A 155 10.46 0.71 -11.28
C THR A 155 10.13 0.52 -9.79
N ALA A 156 8.96 -0.02 -9.53
CA ALA A 156 8.54 -0.40 -8.19
C ALA A 156 8.69 -1.91 -8.01
N PHE A 157 8.92 -2.36 -6.78
CA PHE A 157 9.14 -3.76 -6.41
C PHE A 157 8.13 -4.19 -5.35
N ASP A 158 7.76 -5.47 -5.37
CA ASP A 158 6.78 -6.04 -4.44
C ASP A 158 7.35 -6.10 -3.02
N ALA A 159 6.69 -5.45 -2.06
CA ALA A 159 7.11 -5.42 -0.66
C ALA A 159 6.67 -6.65 0.16
N THR A 160 5.77 -7.48 -0.37
CA THR A 160 5.28 -8.67 0.33
C THR A 160 6.20 -9.88 0.18
N ILE A 161 7.04 -9.89 -0.85
CA ILE A 161 7.94 -11.00 -1.18
C ILE A 161 9.28 -10.78 -0.47
N ASP A 162 9.97 -9.68 -0.81
CA ASP A 162 11.23 -9.32 -0.21
C ASP A 162 11.48 -7.81 -0.27
N ASP A 163 12.56 -7.40 0.39
CA ASP A 163 13.06 -6.04 0.42
C ASP A 163 14.34 -5.89 -0.43
N ARG A 164 14.60 -6.85 -1.33
CA ARG A 164 15.83 -6.98 -2.12
C ARG A 164 15.65 -6.54 -3.58
N PHE A 165 14.50 -5.96 -3.91
CA PHE A 165 14.19 -5.45 -5.24
C PHE A 165 14.25 -6.54 -6.33
N THR A 166 13.78 -7.76 -6.02
CA THR A 166 13.88 -8.89 -6.96
C THR A 166 12.69 -8.96 -7.93
N THR A 167 11.49 -8.66 -7.44
CA THR A 167 10.24 -8.83 -8.18
C THR A 167 9.63 -7.47 -8.52
N PRO A 168 9.70 -7.02 -9.78
CA PRO A 168 9.09 -5.76 -10.19
C PRO A 168 7.55 -5.87 -10.13
N MET A 169 6.92 -4.79 -9.70
CA MET A 169 5.47 -4.66 -9.53
C MET A 169 4.92 -3.71 -10.60
N THR A 170 3.78 -4.07 -11.20
CA THR A 170 3.12 -3.17 -12.17
C THR A 170 2.26 -2.13 -11.47
N PHE A 171 2.03 -0.98 -12.11
CA PHE A 171 1.15 0.07 -11.57
C PHE A 171 -0.24 -0.46 -11.18
N ARG A 172 -0.80 -1.39 -11.97
CA ARG A 172 -2.07 -2.06 -11.64
C ARG A 172 -2.02 -2.81 -10.30
N GLN A 173 -0.96 -3.56 -10.04
CA GLN A 173 -0.82 -4.29 -8.78
C GLN A 173 -0.68 -3.33 -7.59
N ILE A 174 0.02 -2.22 -7.78
CA ILE A 174 0.13 -1.16 -6.76
C ILE A 174 -1.25 -0.56 -6.48
N ALA A 175 -2.03 -0.28 -7.54
CA ALA A 175 -3.40 0.20 -7.42
C ALA A 175 -4.30 -0.79 -6.67
N GLU A 176 -4.18 -2.09 -6.95
CA GLU A 176 -4.91 -3.14 -6.22
C GLU A 176 -4.53 -3.20 -4.74
N SER A 177 -3.26 -2.98 -4.40
CA SER A 177 -2.78 -2.99 -3.01
C SER A 177 -3.19 -1.74 -2.24
N MET A 178 -3.26 -0.60 -2.93
CA MET A 178 -3.66 0.69 -2.38
C MET A 178 -5.17 0.81 -2.18
N VAL A 179 -5.95 0.52 -3.22
CA VAL A 179 -7.39 0.82 -3.27
C VAL A 179 -8.25 -0.44 -3.06
N GLY A 180 -7.61 -1.61 -3.09
CA GLY A 180 -8.31 -2.89 -3.05
C GLY A 180 -8.84 -3.31 -4.41
N LYS A 181 -9.26 -4.57 -4.51
CA LYS A 181 -9.87 -5.10 -5.73
C LYS A 181 -11.27 -4.53 -5.91
N PRO A 182 -11.64 -4.10 -7.13
CA PRO A 182 -13.00 -3.64 -7.41
C PRO A 182 -14.01 -4.74 -7.10
N LYS A 183 -15.01 -4.41 -6.29
CA LYS A 183 -16.08 -5.33 -5.92
C LYS A 183 -17.29 -5.05 -6.81
N THR A 184 -17.81 -6.10 -7.44
CA THR A 184 -19.09 -6.03 -8.14
C THR A 184 -20.19 -6.28 -7.12
N ILE A 185 -21.05 -5.29 -6.92
CA ILE A 185 -22.28 -5.47 -6.14
C ILE A 185 -23.48 -5.31 -7.06
N GLN A 186 -24.54 -6.06 -6.77
CA GLN A 186 -25.79 -5.99 -7.50
C GLN A 186 -26.66 -4.89 -6.91
N ILE A 187 -26.87 -3.82 -7.68
CA ILE A 187 -27.72 -2.69 -7.29
C ILE A 187 -29.02 -2.78 -8.11
N PRO A 188 -30.22 -2.56 -7.53
CA PRO A 188 -31.47 -2.53 -8.29
C PRO A 188 -31.41 -1.51 -9.43
N ASP A 189 -31.75 -1.94 -10.64
CA ASP A 189 -31.72 -1.10 -11.84
C ASP A 189 -32.99 -0.24 -11.92
N MET A 190 -32.94 0.94 -11.31
CA MET A 190 -34.02 1.92 -11.33
C MET A 190 -34.34 2.45 -12.75
N THR A 191 -33.47 2.19 -13.75
CA THR A 191 -33.69 2.64 -15.14
C THR A 191 -34.62 1.69 -15.89
N ASN A 192 -34.43 0.38 -15.72
CA ASN A 192 -35.22 -0.65 -16.39
C ASN A 192 -36.38 -1.18 -15.54
N ASP A 193 -36.37 -0.88 -14.23
CA ASP A 193 -37.44 -1.20 -13.29
C ASP A 193 -37.68 -0.06 -12.28
N PRO A 194 -38.36 1.03 -12.69
CA PRO A 194 -38.59 2.20 -11.83
C PRO A 194 -39.48 1.93 -10.60
N ASP A 195 -40.26 0.85 -10.64
CA ASP A 195 -41.22 0.45 -9.59
C ASP A 195 -40.69 -0.70 -8.72
N GLY A 196 -39.45 -1.16 -8.98
CA GLY A 196 -38.76 -2.24 -8.25
C GLY A 196 -39.47 -3.61 -8.29
N SER A 197 -40.51 -3.75 -9.11
CA SER A 197 -41.43 -4.89 -9.09
C SER A 197 -40.93 -6.11 -9.87
N LYS A 198 -39.94 -5.92 -10.76
CA LYS A 198 -39.34 -7.00 -11.58
C LYS A 198 -38.03 -7.52 -10.96
N GLY A 199 -37.48 -6.86 -9.94
CA GLY A 199 -36.28 -7.29 -9.23
C GLY A 199 -35.03 -7.32 -10.11
N LEU A 200 -34.99 -6.51 -11.16
CA LEU A 200 -33.81 -6.42 -12.02
C LEU A 200 -32.67 -5.75 -11.25
N THR A 201 -31.56 -6.45 -11.11
CA THR A 201 -30.31 -5.92 -10.58
C THR A 201 -29.33 -5.65 -11.71
N LYS A 202 -28.59 -4.55 -11.57
CA LYS A 202 -27.46 -4.20 -12.41
C LYS A 202 -26.17 -4.42 -11.62
N ASP A 203 -25.28 -5.20 -12.19
CA ASP A 203 -23.91 -5.34 -11.71
C ASP A 203 -23.22 -3.96 -11.79
N THR A 204 -22.95 -3.38 -10.63
CA THR A 204 -22.23 -2.11 -10.50
C THR A 204 -20.91 -2.37 -9.82
N VAL A 205 -19.84 -1.89 -10.44
CA VAL A 205 -18.50 -2.04 -9.89
C VAL A 205 -18.18 -0.86 -9.03
N ILE A 206 -17.91 -1.15 -7.77
CA ILE A 206 -17.48 -0.17 -6.78
C ILE A 206 -16.00 -0.43 -6.51
N GLN A 207 -15.23 0.62 -6.73
CA GLN A 207 -13.84 0.71 -6.32
C GLN A 207 -13.77 1.89 -5.34
N GLU A 208 -13.01 1.73 -4.26
CA GLU A 208 -12.72 2.86 -3.38
C GLU A 208 -11.93 3.92 -4.16
N GLU A 209 -11.99 5.18 -3.74
CA GLU A 209 -11.16 6.21 -4.35
C GLU A 209 -9.79 6.24 -3.67
N PHE A 210 -8.73 6.46 -4.45
CA PHE A 210 -7.40 6.60 -3.89
C PHE A 210 -7.33 7.88 -3.04
N ASN A 211 -7.03 7.71 -1.75
CA ASN A 211 -6.79 8.83 -0.86
C ASN A 211 -5.31 8.88 -0.45
N PRO A 212 -4.53 9.89 -0.89
CA PRO A 212 -3.13 10.05 -0.51
C PRO A 212 -2.91 10.23 0.99
N ASP A 213 -3.92 10.69 1.75
CA ASP A 213 -3.82 10.85 3.21
C ASP A 213 -3.80 9.51 3.96
N GLN A 214 -4.09 8.38 3.30
CA GLN A 214 -4.01 7.05 3.93
C GLN A 214 -2.56 6.53 4.08
N VAL A 215 -1.59 7.17 3.42
CA VAL A 215 -0.17 6.85 3.57
C VAL A 215 0.41 7.70 4.67
N GLU A 216 0.51 7.11 5.86
CA GLU A 216 0.92 7.78 7.09
C GLU A 216 2.40 7.55 7.42
N ARG A 217 3.02 6.52 6.86
CA ARG A 217 4.40 6.13 7.18
C ARG A 217 5.17 5.73 5.94
N TYR A 218 6.49 5.87 6.04
CA TYR A 218 7.44 5.41 5.03
C TYR A 218 8.53 4.58 5.69
N GLU A 219 8.79 3.40 5.16
CA GLU A 219 9.95 2.60 5.51
C GLU A 219 11.13 2.99 4.63
N ILE A 220 12.28 3.28 5.24
CA ILE A 220 13.52 3.64 4.55
C ILE A 220 14.55 2.56 4.86
N LYS A 221 15.06 1.93 3.81
CA LYS A 221 16.15 0.97 3.90
C LYS A 221 17.47 1.68 3.65
N GLU A 222 18.34 1.69 4.65
CA GLU A 222 19.63 2.37 4.65
C GLU A 222 20.78 1.37 4.83
N GLU A 223 21.92 1.71 4.24
CA GLU A 223 23.20 1.04 4.49
C GLU A 223 24.19 2.05 5.04
N TRP A 224 24.65 1.77 6.25
CA TRP A 224 25.67 2.51 6.98
C TRP A 224 27.01 1.84 6.69
N VAL A 225 27.94 2.58 6.07
CA VAL A 225 29.24 2.07 5.63
C VAL A 225 30.33 2.94 6.22
N PHE A 226 31.27 2.36 6.96
CA PHE A 226 32.49 3.05 7.35
C PHE A 226 33.57 2.79 6.30
N ASP A 227 34.04 3.86 5.67
CA ASP A 227 35.13 3.82 4.73
C ASP A 227 36.45 4.12 5.43
N LYS A 228 37.41 3.20 5.33
CA LYS A 228 38.74 3.37 5.95
C LYS A 228 39.61 4.40 5.23
N GLU A 229 39.39 4.64 3.94
CA GLU A 229 40.19 5.60 3.17
C GLU A 229 39.89 7.04 3.60
N SER A 230 38.60 7.40 3.62
CA SER A 230 38.15 8.71 4.10
C SER A 230 38.02 8.83 5.62
N SER A 231 38.07 7.70 6.35
CA SER A 231 37.83 7.61 7.81
C SER A 231 36.50 8.24 8.22
N ARG A 232 35.44 8.02 7.44
CA ARG A 232 34.11 8.60 7.64
C ARG A 232 33.03 7.54 7.51
N MET A 233 31.94 7.73 8.25
CA MET A 233 30.73 6.94 8.08
C MET A 233 29.82 7.57 7.02
N TYR A 234 29.51 6.80 5.98
CA TYR A 234 28.56 7.15 4.94
C TYR A 234 27.23 6.44 5.17
N VAL A 235 26.13 7.16 4.96
CA VAL A 235 24.78 6.59 4.96
C VAL A 235 24.24 6.61 3.55
N ARG A 236 23.90 5.43 3.02
CA ARG A 236 23.35 5.25 1.68
C ARG A 236 21.92 4.76 1.79
N ILE A 237 20.97 5.55 1.32
CA ILE A 237 19.59 5.09 1.21
C ILE A 237 19.51 4.15 0.01
N LEU A 238 19.05 2.93 0.24
CA LEU A 238 18.88 1.91 -0.80
C LEU A 238 17.47 1.93 -1.36
N GLY A 239 16.46 2.09 -0.50
CA GLY A 239 15.09 2.15 -0.95
C GLY A 239 14.14 2.81 0.01
N ILE A 240 12.99 3.18 -0.53
CA ILE A 240 11.90 3.81 0.19
C ILE A 240 10.63 3.03 -0.14
N ALA A 241 9.84 2.70 0.88
CA ALA A 241 8.54 2.07 0.74
C ALA A 241 7.46 2.89 1.46
N PRO A 242 6.40 3.35 0.77
CA PRO A 242 5.22 3.86 1.47
C PRO A 242 4.51 2.72 2.18
N GLU A 243 4.03 2.99 3.40
CA GLU A 243 3.25 2.05 4.19
C GLU A 243 1.80 2.50 4.32
N LYS A 244 0.89 1.53 4.34
CA LYS A 244 -0.54 1.76 4.56
C LYS A 244 -0.98 1.10 5.87
N THR A 245 -1.73 1.87 6.65
CA THR A 245 -2.44 1.33 7.83
C THR A 245 -3.67 0.56 7.37
N ILE A 246 -3.74 -0.72 7.73
CA ILE A 246 -4.88 -1.60 7.46
C ILE A 246 -5.73 -1.69 8.72
N TYR A 247 -7.04 -1.54 8.53
CA TYR A 247 -8.06 -1.68 9.57
C TYR A 247 -8.85 -2.98 9.37
N ASN A 248 -9.35 -3.55 10.47
CA ASN A 248 -10.32 -4.66 10.40
C ASN A 248 -11.70 -4.14 9.99
N ALA A 249 -12.62 -5.05 9.65
CA ALA A 249 -14.01 -4.69 9.33
C ALA A 249 -14.69 -3.91 10.47
N ASP A 250 -14.26 -4.13 11.71
CA ASP A 250 -14.76 -3.47 12.91
C ASP A 250 -14.15 -2.08 13.13
N GLY A 251 -13.24 -1.63 12.26
CA GLY A 251 -12.54 -0.34 12.37
C GLY A 251 -11.34 -0.34 13.33
N SER A 252 -11.06 -1.46 14.02
CA SER A 252 -9.86 -1.59 14.85
C SER A 252 -8.59 -1.65 13.99
N PHE A 253 -7.50 -1.05 14.48
CA PHE A 253 -6.16 -1.18 13.89
C PHE A 253 -5.76 -2.65 13.72
N ARG A 254 -5.24 -3.03 12.55
CA ARG A 254 -4.76 -4.38 12.26
C ARG A 254 -3.24 -4.42 12.17
N ALA A 255 -2.69 -3.71 11.21
CA ALA A 255 -1.25 -3.66 10.93
C ALA A 255 -0.92 -2.47 10.03
N VAL A 256 0.34 -2.05 10.07
CA VAL A 256 0.95 -1.19 9.05
C VAL A 256 1.77 -2.11 8.15
N LEU A 257 1.58 -2.02 6.83
CA LEU A 257 2.33 -2.82 5.86
C LEU A 257 2.91 -1.94 4.74
N PRO A 258 4.14 -2.22 4.28
CA PRO A 258 4.70 -1.59 3.10
C PRO A 258 3.95 -2.05 1.84
N ILE A 259 3.77 -1.12 0.91
CA ILE A 259 2.97 -1.34 -0.30
C ILE A 259 3.86 -1.79 -1.46
N PHE A 260 4.93 -1.05 -1.70
CA PHE A 260 5.95 -1.35 -2.71
C PHE A 260 7.28 -0.72 -2.31
N TRP A 261 8.38 -1.31 -2.76
CA TRP A 261 9.72 -0.73 -2.63
C TRP A 261 10.10 0.03 -3.89
N VAL A 262 10.79 1.16 -3.73
CA VAL A 262 11.43 1.87 -4.83
C VAL A 262 12.92 2.00 -4.54
N TYR A 263 13.74 1.72 -5.55
CA TYR A 263 15.19 1.87 -5.43
C TYR A 263 15.56 3.34 -5.44
N TYR A 264 16.15 3.82 -4.33
CA TYR A 264 16.38 5.24 -4.12
C TYR A 264 17.46 5.84 -5.05
N PRO A 265 18.57 5.16 -5.37
CA PRO A 265 19.54 5.69 -6.33
C PRO A 265 18.95 6.02 -7.71
N ASP A 266 17.94 5.26 -8.17
CA ASP A 266 17.22 5.55 -9.41
C ASP A 266 16.26 6.74 -9.27
N LEU A 267 15.77 7.01 -8.05
CA LEU A 267 14.91 8.16 -7.74
C LEU A 267 15.67 9.49 -7.69
N ARG A 268 16.96 9.49 -7.32
CA ARG A 268 17.73 10.73 -7.08
C ARG A 268 17.64 11.77 -8.22
N PRO A 269 17.81 11.41 -9.51
CA PRO A 269 17.74 12.37 -10.60
C PRO A 269 16.35 13.01 -10.78
N PHE A 270 15.30 12.31 -10.36
CA PHE A 270 13.94 12.82 -10.37
C PHE A 270 13.70 13.69 -9.15
N LEU A 271 14.01 13.20 -7.95
CA LEU A 271 13.81 13.92 -6.69
C LEU A 271 14.60 15.24 -6.60
N ALA A 272 15.72 15.36 -7.30
CA ALA A 272 16.47 16.61 -7.40
C ALA A 272 15.66 17.74 -8.09
N LYS A 273 14.68 17.39 -8.94
CA LYS A 273 13.84 18.32 -9.71
C LYS A 273 12.52 18.65 -9.02
N TYR A 274 12.15 17.90 -7.97
CA TYR A 274 10.97 18.18 -7.16
C TYR A 274 11.37 18.94 -5.92
N GLU A 275 10.64 20.01 -5.62
CA GLU A 275 10.85 20.81 -4.43
C GLU A 275 10.11 20.20 -3.24
N ALA A 276 10.81 20.07 -2.12
CA ALA A 276 10.20 19.76 -0.84
C ALA A 276 9.71 21.06 -0.17
N TYR A 277 8.58 20.97 0.53
CA TYR A 277 8.04 22.11 1.26
C TYR A 277 8.99 22.58 2.35
N ASN A 278 9.30 23.88 2.35
CA ASN A 278 10.07 24.53 3.42
C ASN A 278 9.26 25.68 4.01
N GLY A 279 8.78 25.51 5.25
CA GLY A 279 7.97 26.51 5.93
C GLY A 279 8.74 27.76 6.38
N LYS A 280 10.07 27.73 6.43
CA LYS A 280 10.90 28.87 6.88
C LYS A 280 11.26 29.82 5.75
N ASN A 281 11.47 29.31 4.55
CA ASN A 281 11.82 30.11 3.38
C ASN A 281 11.16 29.54 2.12
N TYR A 282 10.25 30.31 1.54
CA TYR A 282 9.57 29.95 0.31
C TYR A 282 10.43 30.19 -0.93
N GLY A 283 11.40 31.12 -0.86
CA GLY A 283 12.24 31.51 -2.00
C GLY A 283 13.45 30.60 -2.23
N SER A 284 13.80 29.76 -1.27
CA SER A 284 14.88 28.77 -1.39
C SER A 284 14.39 27.43 -0.87
N ARG A 285 13.62 26.73 -1.71
CA ARG A 285 13.12 25.40 -1.39
C ARG A 285 14.23 24.38 -1.60
N MET A 286 14.28 23.43 -0.67
CA MET A 286 15.17 22.28 -0.75
C MET A 286 14.56 21.27 -1.72
N SER A 287 15.38 20.57 -2.49
CA SER A 287 14.87 19.45 -3.31
C SER A 287 14.57 18.22 -2.45
N TRP A 288 13.72 17.31 -2.92
CA TRP A 288 13.48 16.06 -2.20
C TRP A 288 14.76 15.23 -2.03
N GLU A 289 15.64 15.23 -3.04
CA GLU A 289 16.94 14.55 -2.95
C GLU A 289 17.79 15.14 -1.83
N GLU A 290 17.93 16.47 -1.79
CA GLU A 290 18.68 17.18 -0.76
C GLU A 290 18.10 16.93 0.65
N LEU A 291 16.77 16.82 0.80
CA LEU A 291 16.11 16.47 2.07
C LEU A 291 16.56 15.09 2.58
N PHE A 292 16.60 14.09 1.70
CA PHE A 292 16.99 12.73 2.05
C PHE A 292 18.49 12.60 2.29
N GLU A 293 19.32 13.18 1.42
CA GLU A 293 20.79 13.16 1.58
C GLU A 293 21.25 13.90 2.84
N SER A 294 20.66 15.05 3.15
CA SER A 294 20.94 15.80 4.39
C SER A 294 20.26 15.21 5.63
N ARG A 295 19.48 14.13 5.46
CA ARG A 295 18.72 13.46 6.52
C ARG A 295 17.83 14.43 7.31
N MET A 296 17.24 15.40 6.63
CA MET A 296 16.29 16.36 7.22
C MET A 296 14.89 15.75 7.41
N PHE A 297 14.85 14.61 8.08
CA PHE A 297 13.64 13.89 8.47
C PHE A 297 13.86 13.21 9.82
N SER A 298 12.78 12.96 10.53
CA SER A 298 12.79 12.20 11.78
C SER A 298 12.30 10.79 11.52
N SER A 299 12.94 9.81 12.15
CA SER A 299 12.66 8.39 11.92
C SER A 299 13.15 7.54 13.09
N ARG A 300 12.51 6.38 13.27
CA ARG A 300 12.89 5.38 14.28
C ARG A 300 13.39 4.11 13.61
N VAL A 301 14.36 3.43 14.24
CA VAL A 301 14.85 2.15 13.73
C VAL A 301 13.82 1.06 14.05
N ILE A 302 13.45 0.25 13.05
CA ILE A 302 12.48 -0.87 13.21
C ILE A 302 13.09 -2.24 12.97
N LYS A 303 14.22 -2.29 12.27
CA LYS A 303 14.99 -3.50 11.99
C LYS A 303 16.44 -3.10 11.70
N SER A 304 17.35 -3.99 12.05
CA SER A 304 18.78 -3.82 11.83
C SER A 304 19.42 -5.19 11.55
N THR A 305 20.51 -5.24 10.80
CA THR A 305 21.31 -6.48 10.65
C THR A 305 22.21 -6.79 11.86
N ILE A 306 22.43 -5.82 12.75
CA ILE A 306 23.28 -6.01 13.93
C ILE A 306 22.54 -6.89 14.92
N ASP A 307 23.22 -7.88 15.48
CA ASP A 307 22.67 -8.80 16.48
C ASP A 307 21.35 -9.48 16.07
N ASN A 308 21.04 -9.56 14.76
CA ASN A 308 19.76 -10.05 14.23
C ASN A 308 19.94 -11.21 13.23
N PRO A 309 20.39 -12.39 13.70
CA PRO A 309 20.56 -13.56 12.83
C PRO A 309 19.25 -14.09 12.23
N GLY A 310 18.11 -13.75 12.84
CA GLY A 310 16.78 -14.19 12.39
C GLY A 310 16.10 -13.24 11.39
N ASP A 311 16.76 -12.14 11.00
CA ASP A 311 16.22 -11.13 10.09
C ASP A 311 14.84 -10.56 10.50
N ASN A 312 14.59 -10.52 11.81
CA ASN A 312 13.30 -10.14 12.38
C ASN A 312 13.20 -8.62 12.59
N TYR A 313 11.98 -8.08 12.49
CA TYR A 313 11.68 -6.74 12.97
C TYR A 313 11.72 -6.68 14.50
N ILE A 314 12.02 -5.51 15.06
CA ILE A 314 12.06 -5.27 16.52
C ILE A 314 10.72 -5.66 17.17
N SER A 315 9.60 -5.33 16.51
CA SER A 315 8.24 -5.66 16.94
C SER A 315 7.93 -7.17 17.01
N ALA A 316 8.75 -8.00 16.35
CA ALA A 316 8.57 -9.45 16.37
C ALA A 316 9.00 -10.04 17.72
N TYR A 317 10.10 -9.56 18.31
CA TYR A 317 10.65 -10.08 19.56
C TYR A 317 10.38 -9.19 20.78
N ILE A 318 10.20 -7.88 20.60
CA ILE A 318 9.75 -6.96 21.66
C ILE A 318 8.30 -6.55 21.39
N LYS A 319 7.39 -6.93 22.29
CA LYS A 319 5.95 -6.62 22.15
C LYS A 319 5.55 -5.27 22.74
N ASP A 320 6.28 -4.80 23.75
CA ASP A 320 6.00 -3.52 24.37
C ASP A 320 6.50 -2.37 23.48
N PRO A 321 5.62 -1.46 23.02
CA PRO A 321 6.01 -0.39 22.09
C PRO A 321 7.11 0.53 22.62
N ILE A 322 7.12 0.78 23.94
CA ILE A 322 8.13 1.62 24.59
C ILE A 322 9.50 0.95 24.57
N LEU A 323 9.55 -0.35 24.88
CA LEU A 323 10.81 -1.11 24.83
C LEU A 323 11.31 -1.25 23.40
N GLY A 324 10.39 -1.38 22.43
CA GLY A 324 10.77 -1.43 21.01
C GLY A 324 11.37 -0.11 20.51
N LEU A 325 10.91 1.03 21.04
CA LEU A 325 11.53 2.32 20.76
C LEU A 325 12.93 2.42 21.35
N LEU A 326 13.10 2.01 22.61
CA LEU A 326 14.39 2.02 23.31
C LEU A 326 15.40 1.13 22.59
N GLU A 327 15.02 -0.07 22.17
CA GLU A 327 15.88 -0.95 21.35
C GLU A 327 16.30 -0.28 20.03
N GLY A 328 15.38 0.44 19.38
CA GLY A 328 15.70 1.19 18.16
C GLY A 328 16.71 2.31 18.39
N ASP A 329 16.60 3.00 19.52
CA ASP A 329 17.55 4.04 19.95
C ASP A 329 18.90 3.42 20.35
N ASP A 330 18.92 2.30 21.06
CA ASP A 330 20.13 1.57 21.42
C ASP A 330 20.91 1.14 20.17
N ILE A 331 20.22 0.65 19.13
CA ILE A 331 20.83 0.31 17.84
C ILE A 331 21.43 1.55 17.16
N LYS A 332 20.72 2.68 17.21
CA LYS A 332 21.21 3.95 16.67
C LYS A 332 22.46 4.41 17.42
N GLU A 333 22.48 4.31 18.74
CA GLU A 333 23.64 4.64 19.57
C GLU A 333 24.82 3.71 19.30
N LYS A 334 24.60 2.40 19.16
CA LYS A 334 25.66 1.45 18.78
C LYS A 334 26.34 1.84 17.47
N ILE A 335 25.57 2.23 16.45
CA ILE A 335 26.12 2.64 15.15
C ILE A 335 26.91 3.95 15.29
N PHE A 336 26.38 4.91 16.06
CA PHE A 336 27.05 6.18 16.31
C PHE A 336 28.36 6.02 17.10
N ASN A 337 28.33 5.21 18.17
CA ASN A 337 29.49 4.92 18.99
C ASN A 337 30.56 4.14 18.23
N TYR A 338 30.17 3.25 17.30
CA TYR A 338 31.13 2.57 16.43
C TYR A 338 31.97 3.57 15.62
N GLU A 339 31.33 4.61 15.05
CA GLU A 339 32.07 5.69 14.40
C GLU A 339 32.97 6.39 15.41
N GLN A 340 32.44 6.84 16.55
CA GLN A 340 33.19 7.62 17.54
C GLN A 340 34.39 6.88 18.14
N ASP A 341 34.27 5.59 18.42
CA ASP A 341 35.30 4.76 19.06
C ASP A 341 36.51 4.51 18.14
N LEU A 342 36.33 4.62 16.82
CA LEU A 342 37.43 4.58 15.84
C LEU A 342 38.31 5.83 15.88
N TRP A 343 37.81 6.91 16.52
CA TRP A 343 38.55 8.15 16.73
C TRP A 343 39.12 8.12 18.16
N SER A 344 40.37 7.71 18.31
CA SER A 344 41.08 7.89 19.58
C SER A 344 41.43 9.37 19.77
N TYR A 345 41.08 9.93 20.93
CA TYR A 345 41.47 11.28 21.35
C TYR A 345 42.96 11.41 21.67
#